data_AF-A0A2V7M9Z5-F1
#
_entry.id   AF-A0A2V7M9Z5-F1
#
_cell.length_a   1.000
_cell.length_b   1.000
_cell.length_c   1.000
_cell.angle_alpha   90.00
_cell.angle_beta   90.00
_cell.angle_gamma   90.00
#
_symmetry.space_group_name_H-M   'P 1'
#
loop_
_entity.id
_entity.type
_entity.pdbx_description
1 polymer ?
#
loop_
_entity_poly.entity_id
_entity_poly.type
_entity_poly.pdbx_seq_one_letter_code
_entity_poly.pdbx_strand_id
1 'polypeptide(L)'
;MLNRTRLLGMGICAFALACDALPKFQFRLQSEIQREFHVTSALVMVVDTTNMIVAIFDDAHAAWALKDRAAFEEQVAYYAVTHYQRTKLKSVGVVVGRASRRGTDRDPEPTVFLPEYHTDGSVRLALIPSGRMRVTPTQRDR
;
A
#
# COMPACT_ATOMS: atom_id res chain seq x y z
N MET A 1 37.78 34.02 -18.81
CA MET A 1 37.13 32.78 -19.28
C MET A 1 36.79 31.95 -18.05
N LEU A 2 35.52 31.95 -17.63
CA LEU A 2 35.08 31.38 -16.35
C LEU A 2 34.81 29.87 -16.52
N ASN A 3 35.46 29.07 -15.67
CA ASN A 3 35.53 27.61 -15.68
C ASN A 3 34.14 26.94 -15.68
N ARG A 4 33.68 26.48 -16.85
CA ARG A 4 32.43 25.71 -17.06
C ARG A 4 32.43 24.31 -16.43
N THR A 5 33.58 23.84 -15.95
CA THR A 5 33.82 22.45 -15.51
C THR A 5 33.42 22.15 -14.07
N ARG A 6 33.07 23.15 -13.24
CA ARG A 6 32.70 22.91 -11.83
C ARG A 6 31.20 22.70 -11.57
N LEU A 7 30.35 22.90 -12.57
CA LEU A 7 28.89 22.74 -12.41
C LEU A 7 28.38 21.30 -12.62
N LEU A 8 29.17 20.41 -13.21
CA LEU A 8 28.72 19.03 -13.47
C LEU A 8 28.86 18.08 -12.27
N GLY A 9 29.64 18.44 -11.24
CA GLY A 9 29.94 17.56 -10.10
C GLY A 9 28.88 17.51 -8.99
N MET A 10 27.96 18.47 -8.93
CA MET A 10 26.91 18.52 -7.88
C MET A 10 25.59 17.85 -8.27
N GLY A 11 25.42 17.43 -9.53
CA GLY A 11 24.16 16.84 -10.00
C GLY A 11 23.99 15.33 -9.72
N ILE A 12 25.07 14.61 -9.41
CA ILE A 12 25.04 13.13 -9.39
C ILE A 12 24.78 12.57 -7.99
N CYS A 13 25.06 13.31 -6.91
CA CYS A 13 24.78 12.85 -5.54
C CYS A 13 23.29 12.88 -5.15
N ALA A 14 22.43 13.60 -5.89
CA ALA A 14 21.01 13.69 -5.57
C ALA A 14 20.24 12.39 -5.90
N PHE A 15 20.68 11.62 -6.90
CA PHE A 15 20.01 10.37 -7.30
C PHE A 15 20.31 9.19 -6.38
N ALA A 16 21.49 9.16 -5.75
CA ALA A 16 21.85 8.11 -4.79
C ALA A 16 21.01 8.18 -3.49
N LEU A 17 20.65 9.39 -3.05
CA LEU A 17 19.85 9.61 -1.84
C LEU A 17 18.36 9.23 -2.01
N ALA A 18 17.87 9.14 -3.26
CA ALA A 18 16.50 8.77 -3.55
C ALA A 18 16.23 7.26 -3.44
N CYS A 19 17.28 6.42 -3.56
CA CYS A 19 17.17 4.96 -3.42
C CYS A 19 17.11 4.53 -1.94
N ASP A 20 17.84 5.20 -1.05
CA ASP A 20 17.88 4.86 0.39
C ASP A 20 16.65 5.35 1.19
N ALA A 21 15.84 6.24 0.62
CA ALA A 21 14.65 6.77 1.28
C ALA A 21 13.44 5.83 1.20
N LEU A 22 13.44 4.86 0.27
CA LEU A 22 12.30 4.00 0.00
C LEU A 22 11.99 3.03 1.16
N PRO A 23 12.99 2.34 1.76
CA PRO A 23 12.75 1.46 2.90
C PRO A 23 12.30 2.23 4.14
N LYS A 24 12.96 3.38 4.42
CA LYS A 24 12.71 4.16 5.65
C LYS A 24 11.28 4.67 5.74
N PHE A 25 10.71 5.13 4.63
CA PHE A 25 9.34 5.59 4.58
C PHE A 25 8.34 4.43 4.82
N GLN A 26 8.55 3.28 4.18
CA GLN A 26 7.67 2.11 4.35
C GLN A 26 7.62 1.65 5.81
N PHE A 27 8.79 1.55 6.47
CA PHE A 27 8.86 1.19 7.89
C PHE A 27 8.15 2.20 8.79
N ARG A 28 8.25 3.50 8.47
CA ARG A 28 7.55 4.54 9.21
C ARG A 28 6.03 4.40 9.07
N LEU A 29 5.51 4.34 7.84
CA LEU A 29 4.07 4.20 7.60
C LEU A 29 3.53 2.90 8.21
N GLN A 30 4.31 1.82 8.14
CA GLN A 30 3.99 0.55 8.80
C GLN A 30 3.84 0.72 10.31
N SER A 31 4.81 1.35 10.98
CA SER A 31 4.73 1.61 12.42
C SER A 31 3.59 2.55 12.80
N GLU A 32 3.27 3.52 11.95
CA GLU A 32 2.14 4.45 12.16
C GLU A 32 0.81 3.70 12.09
N ILE A 33 0.60 2.87 11.07
CA ILE A 33 -0.58 2.01 10.92
C ILE A 33 -0.72 1.04 12.11
N GLN A 34 0.37 0.39 12.54
CA GLN A 34 0.33 -0.51 13.70
C GLN A 34 -0.16 0.18 14.97
N ARG A 35 0.30 1.42 15.21
CA ARG A 35 -0.07 2.20 16.39
C ARG A 35 -1.48 2.75 16.30
N GLU A 36 -1.86 3.32 15.16
CA GLU A 36 -3.19 3.90 14.93
C GLU A 36 -4.28 2.86 15.14
N PHE A 37 -4.13 1.70 14.49
CA PHE A 37 -5.16 0.67 14.47
C PHE A 37 -5.01 -0.39 15.56
N HIS A 38 -4.01 -0.26 16.44
CA HIS A 38 -3.75 -1.18 17.55
C HIS A 38 -3.68 -2.66 17.10
N VAL A 39 -3.08 -2.90 15.94
CA VAL A 39 -2.96 -4.24 15.35
C VAL A 39 -1.65 -4.92 15.74
N THR A 40 -1.67 -6.24 15.83
CA THR A 40 -0.49 -7.05 16.18
C THR A 40 0.68 -6.80 15.21
N SER A 41 0.43 -6.86 13.91
CA SER A 41 1.44 -6.57 12.90
C SER A 41 0.85 -5.96 11.64
N ALA A 42 1.60 -5.06 11.01
CA ALA A 42 1.32 -4.56 9.67
C ALA A 42 2.56 -4.73 8.80
N LEU A 43 2.35 -4.89 7.50
CA LEU A 43 3.37 -4.86 6.47
C LEU A 43 2.91 -3.91 5.37
N VAL A 44 3.76 -2.94 5.05
CA VAL A 44 3.51 -2.02 3.93
C VAL A 44 4.44 -2.39 2.78
N MET A 45 3.85 -2.75 1.64
CA MET A 45 4.57 -3.07 0.42
C MET A 45 4.19 -2.06 -0.67
N VAL A 46 5.17 -1.31 -1.16
CA VAL A 46 4.98 -0.39 -2.30
C VAL A 46 5.37 -1.15 -3.55
N VAL A 47 4.39 -1.53 -4.38
CA VAL A 47 4.59 -2.30 -5.62
C VAL A 47 5.27 -1.45 -6.67
N ASP A 48 4.80 -0.21 -6.82
CA ASP A 48 5.45 0.86 -7.56
C ASP A 48 5.18 2.19 -6.86
N THR A 49 5.70 3.30 -7.39
CA THR A 49 5.55 4.62 -6.74
C THR A 49 4.09 5.04 -6.50
N THR A 50 3.12 4.47 -7.21
CA THR A 50 1.70 4.81 -7.16
C THR A 50 0.79 3.70 -6.63
N ASN A 51 1.28 2.49 -6.40
CA ASN A 51 0.48 1.34 -5.99
C ASN A 51 1.05 0.71 -4.73
N MET A 52 0.18 0.48 -3.74
CA MET A 52 0.56 -0.02 -2.41
C MET A 52 -0.30 -1.20 -1.99
N ILE A 53 0.27 -2.11 -1.22
CA ILE A 53 -0.44 -3.14 -0.47
C ILE A 53 -0.13 -2.95 1.01
N VAL A 54 -1.18 -2.97 1.84
CA VAL A 54 -1.09 -3.01 3.30
C VAL A 54 -1.64 -4.35 3.77
N ALA A 55 -0.77 -5.18 4.34
CA ALA A 55 -1.17 -6.43 4.95
C ALA A 55 -1.21 -6.27 6.47
N ILE A 56 -2.37 -6.47 7.06
CA ILE A 56 -2.61 -6.49 8.50
C ILE A 56 -2.66 -7.94 8.96
N PHE A 57 -1.85 -8.27 9.96
CA PHE A 57 -1.86 -9.57 10.61
C PHE A 57 -2.36 -9.39 12.04
N ASP A 58 -3.63 -9.68 12.26
CA ASP A 58 -4.27 -9.53 13.56
C ASP A 58 -5.44 -10.50 13.72
N ASP A 59 -5.40 -11.35 14.74
CA ASP A 59 -6.39 -12.40 14.94
C ASP A 59 -7.77 -11.87 15.30
N ALA A 60 -7.84 -10.74 16.02
CA ALA A 60 -9.11 -10.14 16.43
C ALA A 60 -9.85 -9.54 15.23
N HIS A 61 -9.15 -8.73 14.43
CA HIS A 61 -9.73 -8.11 13.23
C HIS A 61 -10.01 -9.14 12.13
N ALA A 62 -9.18 -10.17 11.99
CA ALA A 62 -9.41 -11.24 11.02
C ALA A 62 -10.62 -12.13 11.36
N ALA A 63 -11.09 -12.12 12.62
CA ALA A 63 -12.28 -12.84 13.05
C ALA A 63 -13.58 -12.04 12.91
N TRP A 64 -13.52 -10.77 12.50
CA TRP A 64 -14.69 -9.93 12.32
C TRP A 64 -15.61 -10.42 11.19
N ALA A 65 -16.89 -10.03 11.29
CA ALA A 65 -17.83 -10.22 10.20
C ALA A 65 -17.36 -9.44 8.96
N LEU A 66 -17.71 -9.93 7.77
CA LEU A 66 -17.24 -9.37 6.50
C LEU A 66 -17.50 -7.86 6.37
N LYS A 67 -18.65 -7.38 6.86
CA LYS A 67 -19.01 -5.96 6.81
C LYS A 67 -18.07 -5.10 7.68
N ASP A 68 -17.81 -5.54 8.91
CA ASP A 68 -16.98 -4.81 9.86
C ASP A 68 -15.51 -4.85 9.42
N ARG A 69 -15.07 -5.99 8.88
CA ARG A 69 -13.75 -6.11 8.26
C ARG A 69 -13.58 -5.21 7.05
N ALA A 70 -14.59 -5.11 6.17
CA ALA A 70 -14.54 -4.21 5.02
C ALA A 70 -14.46 -2.74 5.43
N ALA A 71 -15.21 -2.32 6.45
CA ALA A 71 -15.13 -0.96 6.99
C ALA A 71 -13.73 -0.66 7.57
N PHE A 72 -13.12 -1.65 8.22
CA PHE A 72 -11.76 -1.54 8.71
C PHE A 72 -10.71 -1.48 7.60
N GLU A 73 -10.83 -2.33 6.58
CA GLU A 73 -9.99 -2.31 5.39
C GLU A 73 -10.05 -0.93 4.71
N GLU A 74 -11.24 -0.32 4.63
CA GLU A 74 -11.42 1.05 4.09
C GLU A 74 -10.73 2.11 4.96
N GLN A 75 -10.83 2.02 6.30
CA GLN A 75 -10.14 2.95 7.21
C GLN A 75 -8.61 2.86 7.05
N VAL A 76 -8.07 1.64 6.96
CA VAL A 76 -6.63 1.41 6.74
C VAL A 76 -6.21 1.97 5.39
N ALA A 77 -6.99 1.74 4.33
CA ALA A 77 -6.72 2.29 3.01
C ALA A 77 -6.73 3.83 3.04
N TYR A 78 -7.70 4.44 3.70
CA TYR A 78 -7.81 5.89 3.81
C TYR A 78 -6.60 6.48 4.55
N TYR A 79 -6.20 5.84 5.65
CA TYR A 79 -5.01 6.23 6.39
C TYR A 79 -3.75 6.16 5.53
N ALA A 80 -3.55 5.03 4.82
CA ALA A 80 -2.40 4.84 3.95
C ALA A 80 -2.34 5.91 2.85
N VAL A 81 -3.47 6.25 2.23
CA VAL A 81 -3.55 7.25 1.17
C VAL A 81 -3.25 8.66 1.67
N THR A 82 -3.75 9.02 2.85
CA THR A 82 -3.59 10.37 3.42
C THR A 82 -2.22 10.58 4.05
N HIS A 83 -1.55 9.51 4.49
CA HIS A 83 -0.23 9.56 5.14
C HIS A 83 0.92 9.18 4.19
N TYR A 84 0.62 8.81 2.93
CA TYR A 84 1.65 8.54 1.93
C TYR A 84 2.23 9.82 1.34
N GLN A 85 3.45 10.17 1.75
CA GLN A 85 4.06 11.48 1.48
C GLN A 85 4.82 11.58 0.15
N ARG A 86 4.91 10.52 -0.66
CA ARG A 86 5.77 10.52 -1.86
C ARG A 86 5.07 11.03 -3.11
N THR A 87 3.93 10.44 -3.45
CA THR A 87 3.12 10.82 -4.61
C THR A 87 1.67 10.41 -4.35
N LYS A 88 0.74 10.81 -5.22
CA LYS A 88 -0.64 10.34 -5.12
C LYS A 88 -0.72 8.86 -5.50
N LEU A 89 -1.25 8.05 -4.60
CA LEU A 89 -1.52 6.64 -4.85
C LEU A 89 -2.67 6.50 -5.84
N LYS A 90 -2.48 5.67 -6.86
CA LYS A 90 -3.53 5.26 -7.79
C LYS A 90 -4.37 4.11 -7.23
N SER A 91 -3.76 3.25 -6.42
CA SER A 91 -4.48 2.16 -5.75
C SER A 91 -3.82 1.75 -4.44
N VAL A 92 -4.65 1.26 -3.52
CA VAL A 92 -4.21 0.63 -2.26
C VAL A 92 -4.98 -0.67 -2.08
N GLY A 93 -4.26 -1.80 -2.05
CA GLY A 93 -4.79 -3.08 -1.62
C GLY A 93 -4.66 -3.23 -0.10
N VAL A 94 -5.71 -3.69 0.57
CA VAL A 94 -5.67 -4.02 2.00
C VAL A 94 -6.05 -5.49 2.20
N VAL A 95 -5.24 -6.20 2.97
CA VAL A 95 -5.47 -7.60 3.37
C VAL A 95 -5.49 -7.66 4.88
N VAL A 96 -6.47 -8.35 5.46
CA VAL A 96 -6.52 -8.64 6.89
C VAL A 96 -6.49 -10.14 7.10
N GLY A 97 -5.37 -10.64 7.63
CA GLY A 97 -5.11 -12.04 7.89
C GLY A 97 -4.84 -12.31 9.38
N ARG A 98 -4.85 -13.59 9.76
CA ARG A 98 -4.51 -14.02 11.13
C ARG A 98 -3.00 -14.00 11.34
N ALA A 99 -2.56 -13.38 12.44
CA ALA A 99 -1.17 -13.41 12.87
C ALA A 99 -0.72 -14.83 13.23
N SER A 100 -1.61 -15.63 13.83
CA SER A 100 -1.33 -17.02 14.23
C SER A 100 -1.17 -18.01 13.06
N ARG A 101 -1.56 -17.64 11.84
CA ARG A 101 -1.53 -18.52 10.64
C ARG A 101 -0.71 -17.97 9.48
N ARG A 102 0.31 -17.17 9.77
CA ARG A 102 1.16 -16.59 8.73
C ARG A 102 1.79 -17.70 7.85
N GLY A 103 1.38 -17.79 6.58
CA GLY A 103 1.99 -18.66 5.57
C GLY A 103 1.40 -20.07 5.40
N THR A 104 0.23 -20.37 5.97
CA THR A 104 -0.33 -21.74 5.92
C THR A 104 -1.71 -21.88 5.26
N ASP A 105 -2.36 -20.80 4.84
CA ASP A 105 -3.66 -20.82 4.15
C ASP A 105 -3.60 -19.99 2.87
N ARG A 106 -4.57 -20.18 1.96
CA ARG A 106 -4.79 -19.31 0.80
C ARG A 106 -4.99 -17.89 1.34
N ASP A 107 -3.96 -17.05 1.23
CA ASP A 107 -4.00 -15.67 1.72
C ASP A 107 -5.25 -14.97 1.17
N PRO A 108 -5.96 -14.19 2.01
CA PRO A 108 -7.14 -13.47 1.55
C PRO A 108 -6.76 -12.56 0.38
N GLU A 109 -7.57 -12.55 -0.68
CA GLU A 109 -7.37 -11.61 -1.78
C GLU A 109 -7.49 -10.17 -1.25
N PRO A 110 -6.59 -9.25 -1.66
CA PRO A 110 -6.65 -7.87 -1.23
C PRO A 110 -7.94 -7.20 -1.68
N THR A 111 -8.57 -6.48 -0.76
CA THR A 111 -9.60 -5.50 -1.09
C THR A 111 -8.91 -4.27 -1.65
N VAL A 112 -9.19 -3.91 -2.90
CA VAL A 112 -8.48 -2.81 -3.59
C VAL A 112 -9.34 -1.55 -3.62
N PHE A 113 -8.76 -0.46 -3.15
CA PHE A 113 -9.36 0.87 -3.11
C PHE A 113 -8.65 1.79 -4.10
N LEU A 114 -9.44 2.61 -4.80
CA LEU A 114 -9.01 3.66 -5.72
C LEU A 114 -9.24 5.03 -5.07
N PRO A 115 -8.19 5.81 -4.80
CA PRO A 115 -8.33 7.16 -4.29
C PRO A 115 -8.85 8.14 -5.33
N GLU A 116 -9.91 8.87 -4.97
CA GLU A 116 -10.43 10.03 -5.69
C GLU A 116 -9.99 11.29 -4.95
N TYR A 117 -9.01 11.99 -5.51
CA TYR A 117 -8.48 13.24 -4.94
C TYR A 117 -9.29 14.44 -5.42
N HIS A 118 -9.87 15.18 -4.49
CA HIS A 118 -10.62 16.40 -4.78
C HIS A 118 -9.72 17.65 -4.70
N THR A 119 -10.18 18.75 -5.30
CA THR A 119 -9.45 20.02 -5.32
C THR A 119 -9.39 20.72 -3.96
N ASP A 120 -10.31 20.37 -3.06
CA ASP A 120 -10.36 20.85 -1.68
C ASP A 120 -9.38 20.10 -0.74
N GLY A 121 -8.63 19.14 -1.28
CA GLY A 121 -7.69 18.32 -0.52
C GLY A 121 -8.33 17.08 0.14
N SER A 122 -9.65 16.90 0.02
CA SER A 122 -10.32 15.69 0.49
C SER A 122 -10.01 14.49 -0.42
N VAL A 123 -10.13 13.30 0.15
CA VAL A 123 -9.97 12.03 -0.56
C VAL A 123 -11.21 11.19 -0.31
N ARG A 124 -11.75 10.62 -1.39
CA ARG A 124 -12.75 9.55 -1.31
C ARG A 124 -12.14 8.25 -1.79
N LEU A 125 -12.64 7.12 -1.31
CA LEU A 125 -12.21 5.81 -1.75
C LEU A 125 -13.33 5.15 -2.55
N ALA A 126 -13.01 4.74 -3.77
CA ALA A 126 -13.85 3.85 -4.55
C ALA A 126 -13.34 2.42 -4.38
N LEU A 127 -14.24 1.49 -4.07
CA LEU A 127 -13.91 0.07 -3.99
C LEU A 127 -13.89 -0.53 -5.40
N ILE A 128 -12.81 -1.23 -5.76
CA ILE A 128 -12.84 -2.11 -6.93
C ILE A 128 -13.60 -3.37 -6.54
N PRO A 129 -14.77 -3.66 -7.15
CA PRO A 129 -15.45 -4.91 -6.90
C PRO A 129 -14.49 -6.05 -7.24
N SER A 130 -14.25 -6.94 -6.27
CA SER A 130 -13.46 -8.16 -6.42
C SER A 130 -14.23 -9.17 -7.29
N GLY A 131 -14.40 -8.82 -8.56
CA GLY A 131 -15.05 -9.60 -9.59
C GLY A 131 -14.10 -9.80 -10.75
N ARG A 132 -13.35 -10.91 -10.73
CA ARG A 132 -12.51 -11.44 -11.83
C ARG A 132 -11.12 -10.81 -11.99
N MET A 133 -10.15 -11.32 -11.23
CA MET A 133 -8.94 -11.89 -11.85
C MET A 133 -9.18 -13.39 -12.13
N ARG A 134 -10.29 -13.75 -12.79
CA ARG A 134 -10.35 -15.01 -13.53
C ARG A 134 -9.52 -14.77 -14.79
N VAL A 135 -8.21 -15.02 -14.69
CA VAL A 135 -7.47 -15.46 -15.87
C VAL A 135 -8.21 -16.71 -16.32
N THR A 136 -9.06 -16.57 -17.34
CA THR A 136 -9.61 -17.73 -18.02
C THR A 136 -8.38 -18.47 -18.52
N PRO A 137 -8.12 -19.73 -18.12
CA PRO A 137 -7.09 -20.49 -18.79
C PRO A 137 -7.54 -20.54 -20.24
N THR A 138 -6.77 -19.93 -21.14
CA THR A 138 -6.93 -20.19 -22.56
C THR A 138 -6.77 -21.69 -22.70
N GLN A 139 -7.89 -22.36 -22.90
CA GLN A 139 -7.97 -23.74 -23.32
C GLN A 139 -7.11 -23.83 -24.59
N ARG A 140 -5.89 -24.35 -24.43
CA ARG A 140 -5.02 -24.66 -25.55
C ARG A 140 -5.37 -26.09 -25.92
N ASP A 141 -6.32 -26.22 -26.84
CA ASP A 141 -6.61 -27.48 -27.52
C ASP A 141 -5.29 -28.07 -28.05
N ARG A 142 -4.97 -29.28 -27.58
CA ARG A 142 -4.25 -30.32 -28.34
C ARG A 142 -4.71 -31.68 -27.86
#